data_AF-A0A372K569-F1
#
_entry.id   AF-A0A372K569-F1
#
_cell.length_a   1.000
_cell.length_b   1.000
_cell.length_c   1.000
_cell.angle_alpha   90.00
_cell.angle_beta   90.00
_cell.angle_gamma   90.00
#
_symmetry.space_group_name_H-M   'P 1'
#
loop_
_entity.id
_entity.type
_entity.pdbx_description
1 polymer ?
#
loop_
_entity_poly.entity_id
_entity_poly.type
_entity_poly.pdbx_seq_one_letter_code
_entity_poly.pdbx_strand_id
1 'polypeptide(L)'
;MSDTNHSLPAGTAPAKSDSSRDTSVKRGGGLFATEDWWAVWIGLLVIVVAWALFASGSSIKWLAVAPVKWSDPGAAAQDLVKHIPNYAALFVVFAVLFGVSLAALKHRLAHFLPSFLILFIASVLIFTLGAWVNASKYNLEPPLVALALGLVISNVFRLPEWFSAGLRVEFYIKVGIVLLGATLPLTLLVWAGPVAVGQASIVSLVTFFVIFFVAKAFGLDRRFAAVLGVGGAVCGVSAAIAIAGAVRAKREQASVAITLVILWAIVMIFVLPFASRSLGLSTAVGGAWIGTSEFADAAGIAAAQAYGDFAKHAGGAIAGAPEASVQAFTLMKVVGRDIWIGIWAFVLAIVASTRWESQDSGVKARADAGEIWARFPKFVIGFVIASALVTWIASHYSLADYRKVVMPEFVAPITALRTWAFIFCFLSIGLTTRLRLLTATGLKPFLAFTAGVVVNVAIGYALSAHVFASYWNSLGQGS
;
A
#
# COMPACT_ATOMS: atom_id res chain seq x y z
N MET A 1 -27.57 -48.98 35.24
CA MET A 1 -26.38 -49.78 34.86
C MET A 1 -25.94 -49.31 33.48
N SER A 2 -24.73 -48.73 33.40
CA SER A 2 -23.91 -48.29 32.24
C SER A 2 -24.60 -47.44 31.16
N ASP A 3 -24.32 -46.15 30.91
CA ASP A 3 -23.05 -45.41 30.81
C ASP A 3 -21.98 -46.05 29.89
N THR A 4 -21.89 -45.56 28.65
CA THR A 4 -20.61 -45.44 27.90
C THR A 4 -20.65 -44.24 26.96
N ASN A 5 -20.07 -43.13 27.45
CA ASN A 5 -19.54 -42.01 26.69
C ASN A 5 -18.42 -42.49 25.74
N HIS A 6 -18.45 -42.06 24.48
CA HIS A 6 -17.29 -42.14 23.59
C HIS A 6 -16.33 -40.97 23.87
N SER A 7 -15.20 -41.29 24.48
CA SER A 7 -14.04 -40.43 24.69
C SER A 7 -13.20 -40.29 23.41
N LEU A 8 -12.87 -39.06 23.03
CA LEU A 8 -11.79 -38.74 22.08
C LEU A 8 -10.42 -38.87 22.77
N PRO A 9 -9.33 -39.23 22.05
CA PRO A 9 -8.04 -39.50 22.67
C PRO A 9 -7.39 -38.23 23.23
N ALA A 10 -6.97 -38.31 24.49
CA ALA A 10 -6.10 -37.35 25.15
C ALA A 10 -4.63 -37.59 24.74
N GLY A 11 -3.87 -36.52 24.49
CA GLY A 11 -2.41 -36.60 24.58
C GLY A 11 -1.60 -35.76 23.60
N THR A 12 -1.61 -34.44 23.74
CA THR A 12 -0.36 -33.64 23.74
C THR A 12 -0.57 -32.47 24.69
N ALA A 13 0.11 -32.51 25.84
CA ALA A 13 0.08 -31.46 26.86
C ALA A 13 0.49 -30.11 26.25
N PRO A 14 -0.21 -28.99 26.57
CA PRO A 14 0.26 -27.69 26.17
C PRO A 14 1.53 -27.37 26.95
N ALA A 15 2.61 -27.07 26.24
CA ALA A 15 3.83 -26.54 26.82
C ALA A 15 3.47 -25.31 27.67
N LYS A 16 3.79 -25.37 28.98
CA LYS A 16 3.82 -24.21 29.86
C LYS A 16 4.82 -23.21 29.27
N SER A 17 4.33 -22.19 28.56
CA SER A 17 5.13 -21.02 28.18
C SER A 17 4.65 -19.81 28.96
N ASP A 18 5.45 -19.43 29.96
CA ASP A 18 5.52 -18.13 30.64
C ASP A 18 4.34 -17.16 30.44
N SER A 19 3.39 -17.26 31.36
CA SER A 19 2.45 -16.19 31.69
C SER A 19 3.18 -15.03 32.39
N SER A 20 3.81 -14.14 31.63
CA SER A 20 4.19 -12.78 32.11
C SER A 20 4.80 -11.84 31.06
N ARG A 21 4.50 -12.00 29.75
CA ARG A 21 4.81 -10.93 28.79
C ARG A 21 3.67 -9.93 28.74
N ASP A 22 3.65 -9.07 29.74
CA ASP A 22 3.09 -7.73 29.64
C ASP A 22 3.83 -6.99 28.52
N THR A 23 3.38 -7.18 27.27
CA THR A 23 3.75 -6.30 26.18
C THR A 23 2.95 -5.02 26.34
N SER A 24 3.32 -4.22 27.34
CA SER A 24 3.17 -2.78 27.23
C SER A 24 3.72 -2.41 25.85
N VAL A 25 2.86 -1.87 25.00
CA VAL A 25 3.25 -1.32 23.70
C VAL A 25 4.32 -0.29 24.02
N LYS A 26 5.59 -0.65 23.82
CA LYS A 26 6.70 0.29 23.94
C LYS A 26 6.30 1.49 23.11
N ARG A 27 6.16 2.65 23.75
CA ARG A 27 5.92 3.94 23.08
C ARG A 27 6.96 4.08 21.98
N GLY A 28 6.56 3.76 20.74
CA GLY A 28 7.40 3.78 19.56
C GLY A 28 7.63 5.21 19.08
N GLY A 29 8.33 5.99 19.89
CA GLY A 29 8.71 7.37 19.57
C GLY A 29 10.10 7.50 18.94
N GLY A 30 10.87 6.40 18.85
CA GLY A 30 12.22 6.43 18.27
C GLY A 30 12.18 6.46 16.74
N LEU A 31 12.99 7.34 16.15
CA LEU A 31 13.17 7.49 14.69
C LEU A 31 13.69 6.23 13.97
N PHE A 32 14.06 5.16 14.68
CA PHE A 32 14.52 3.89 14.10
C PHE A 32 13.76 2.67 14.63
N ALA A 33 12.63 2.91 15.31
CA ALA A 33 11.91 1.87 16.05
C ALA A 33 10.93 1.06 15.20
N THR A 34 10.59 1.51 13.99
CA THR A 34 9.53 0.92 13.17
C THR A 34 9.95 0.80 11.71
N GLU A 35 9.39 -0.18 10.99
CA GLU A 35 9.53 -0.30 9.52
C GLU A 35 9.09 0.99 8.80
N ASP A 36 8.15 1.71 9.39
CA ASP A 36 7.62 2.98 8.89
C ASP A 36 8.69 4.09 8.85
N TRP A 37 9.45 4.28 9.93
CA TRP A 37 10.58 5.21 9.90
C TRP A 37 11.74 4.72 9.03
N TRP A 38 12.01 3.41 9.01
CA TRP A 38 13.02 2.85 8.10
C TRP A 38 12.67 3.09 6.63
N ALA A 39 11.38 3.05 6.28
CA ALA A 39 10.93 3.40 4.94
C ALA A 39 11.22 4.86 4.58
N VAL A 40 11.02 5.78 5.54
CA VAL A 40 11.40 7.20 5.41
C VAL A 40 12.89 7.33 5.16
N TRP A 41 13.73 6.71 6.00
CA TRP A 41 15.18 6.82 5.88
C TRP A 41 15.72 6.24 4.58
N ILE A 42 15.24 5.06 4.18
CA ILE A 42 15.65 4.44 2.91
C ILE A 42 15.26 5.32 1.73
N GLY A 43 14.00 5.79 1.69
CA GLY A 43 13.52 6.61 0.59
C GLY A 43 14.30 7.93 0.48
N LEU A 44 14.50 8.63 1.59
CA LEU A 44 15.28 9.87 1.62
C LEU A 44 16.75 9.64 1.30
N LEU A 45 17.36 8.57 1.80
CA LEU A 45 18.75 8.21 1.48
C LEU A 45 18.93 7.99 -0.03
N VAL A 46 18.03 7.22 -0.66
CA VAL A 46 18.07 6.98 -2.11
C VAL A 46 17.97 8.30 -2.88
N ILE A 47 17.06 9.20 -2.48
CA ILE A 47 16.90 10.51 -3.15
C ILE A 47 18.14 11.38 -2.97
N VAL A 48 18.69 11.47 -1.75
CA VAL A 48 19.88 12.28 -1.46
C VAL A 48 21.10 11.75 -2.21
N VAL A 49 21.30 10.43 -2.25
CA VAL A 49 22.39 9.80 -3.02
C VAL A 49 22.21 10.02 -4.52
N ALA A 50 20.99 9.86 -5.04
CA ALA A 50 20.69 10.13 -6.44
C ALA A 50 20.97 11.60 -6.80
N TRP A 51 20.60 12.53 -5.92
CA TRP A 51 20.88 13.95 -6.11
C TRP A 51 22.37 14.27 -6.04
N ALA A 52 23.10 13.73 -5.07
CA ALA A 52 24.54 13.94 -4.96
C ALA A 52 25.30 13.44 -6.20
N LEU A 53 24.93 12.27 -6.72
CA LEU A 53 25.50 11.74 -7.96
C LEU A 53 25.13 12.62 -9.16
N PHE A 54 23.87 13.03 -9.28
CA PHE A 54 23.41 13.95 -10.31
C PHE A 54 24.17 15.29 -10.29
N ALA A 55 24.32 15.89 -9.11
CA ALA A 55 25.06 17.14 -8.92
C ALA A 55 26.54 17.01 -9.26
N SER A 56 27.12 15.80 -9.15
CA SER A 56 28.50 15.50 -9.56
C SER A 56 28.66 15.16 -11.06
N GLY A 57 27.59 15.22 -11.86
CA GLY A 57 27.59 14.87 -13.29
C GLY A 57 27.44 13.38 -13.59
N SER A 58 27.07 12.57 -12.59
CA SER A 58 26.79 11.14 -12.71
C SER A 58 25.29 10.85 -12.52
N SER A 59 24.86 9.59 -12.59
CA SER A 59 23.48 9.20 -12.32
C SER A 59 23.39 7.79 -11.77
N ILE A 60 22.37 7.52 -10.95
CA ILE A 60 22.00 6.16 -10.53
C ILE A 60 21.23 5.37 -11.62
N LYS A 61 21.06 5.93 -12.83
CA LYS A 61 20.36 5.29 -13.95
C LYS A 61 20.90 3.91 -14.30
N TRP A 62 22.21 3.71 -14.21
CA TRP A 62 22.84 2.40 -14.46
C TRP A 62 22.41 1.33 -13.43
N LEU A 63 22.03 1.74 -12.23
CA LEU A 63 21.55 0.84 -11.17
C LEU A 63 20.05 0.55 -11.34
N ALA A 64 19.27 1.56 -11.73
CA ALA A 64 17.82 1.49 -11.85
C ALA A 64 17.35 0.82 -13.15
N VAL A 65 17.80 -0.41 -13.40
CA VAL A 65 17.55 -1.13 -14.66
C VAL A 65 16.11 -1.61 -14.78
N ALA A 66 15.59 -1.49 -16.00
CA ALA A 66 14.34 -2.10 -16.44
C ALA A 66 14.59 -2.80 -17.79
N PRO A 67 13.96 -3.95 -18.06
CA PRO A 67 14.14 -4.66 -19.33
C PRO A 67 13.68 -3.82 -20.52
N VAL A 68 14.38 -3.94 -21.64
CA VAL A 68 14.01 -3.28 -22.89
C VAL A 68 12.81 -4.00 -23.52
N LYS A 69 11.95 -3.26 -24.25
CA LYS A 69 10.83 -3.87 -24.98
C LYS A 69 11.32 -4.91 -25.98
N TRP A 70 10.66 -6.06 -26.03
CA TRP A 70 11.05 -7.17 -26.89
C TRP A 70 9.84 -7.83 -27.56
N SER A 71 10.04 -8.35 -28.77
CA SER A 71 9.09 -9.18 -29.52
C SER A 71 9.59 -10.62 -29.70
N ASP A 72 10.91 -10.78 -29.78
CA ASP A 72 11.60 -12.06 -29.88
C ASP A 72 12.15 -12.51 -28.50
N PRO A 73 11.90 -13.76 -28.06
CA PRO A 73 12.42 -14.27 -26.79
C PRO A 73 13.95 -14.30 -26.71
N GLY A 74 14.65 -14.48 -27.84
CA GLY A 74 16.11 -14.44 -27.90
C GLY A 74 16.65 -13.05 -27.57
N ALA A 75 16.01 -11.99 -28.08
CA ALA A 75 16.34 -10.61 -27.73
C ALA A 75 16.17 -10.32 -26.23
N ALA A 76 15.09 -10.84 -25.62
CA ALA A 76 14.87 -10.70 -24.18
C ALA A 76 15.96 -11.40 -23.35
N ALA A 77 16.37 -12.61 -23.76
CA ALA A 77 17.45 -13.35 -23.11
C ALA A 77 18.80 -12.63 -23.22
N GLN A 78 19.11 -12.08 -24.40
CA GLN A 78 20.34 -11.30 -24.62
C GLN A 78 20.38 -10.03 -23.78
N ASP A 79 19.25 -9.30 -23.69
CA ASP A 79 19.12 -8.11 -22.85
C ASP A 79 19.36 -8.43 -21.36
N LEU A 80 18.72 -9.51 -20.87
CA LEU A 80 18.93 -9.99 -19.51
C LEU A 80 20.40 -10.32 -19.24
N VAL A 81 21.04 -11.09 -20.12
CA VAL A 81 22.46 -11.48 -19.97
C VAL A 81 23.36 -10.24 -19.93
N LYS A 82 23.13 -9.29 -20.83
CA LYS A 82 23.89 -8.03 -20.90
C LYS A 82 23.79 -7.23 -19.60
N HIS A 83 22.62 -7.24 -18.95
CA HIS A 83 22.34 -6.45 -17.76
C HIS A 83 22.47 -7.21 -16.43
N ILE A 84 22.97 -8.46 -16.43
CA ILE A 84 23.25 -9.23 -15.20
C ILE A 84 24.05 -8.42 -14.16
N PRO A 85 25.14 -7.70 -14.52
CA PRO A 85 25.91 -6.93 -13.53
C PRO A 85 25.07 -5.84 -12.86
N ASN A 86 24.20 -5.19 -13.62
CA ASN A 86 23.31 -4.16 -13.11
C ASN A 86 22.23 -4.75 -12.19
N TYR A 87 21.62 -5.87 -12.55
CA TYR A 87 20.67 -6.57 -11.69
C TYR A 87 21.32 -7.09 -10.41
N ALA A 88 22.55 -7.59 -10.48
CA ALA A 88 23.31 -8.00 -9.31
C ALA A 88 23.62 -6.81 -8.39
N ALA A 89 24.06 -5.68 -8.94
CA ALA A 89 24.27 -4.45 -8.19
C ALA A 89 22.97 -3.96 -7.54
N LEU A 90 21.86 -3.97 -8.29
CA LEU A 90 20.54 -3.58 -7.79
C LEU A 90 20.06 -4.49 -6.66
N PHE A 91 20.25 -5.80 -6.80
CA PHE A 91 19.96 -6.77 -5.74
C PHE A 91 20.77 -6.45 -4.48
N VAL A 92 22.09 -6.25 -4.61
CA VAL A 92 22.95 -5.93 -3.47
C VAL A 92 22.50 -4.65 -2.78
N VAL A 93 22.18 -3.59 -3.54
CA VAL A 93 21.71 -2.31 -2.96
C VAL A 93 20.42 -2.52 -2.18
N PHE A 94 19.40 -3.17 -2.76
CA PHE A 94 18.16 -3.42 -2.02
C PHE A 94 18.35 -4.37 -0.84
N ALA A 95 19.17 -5.41 -0.99
CA ALA A 95 19.48 -6.36 0.07
C ALA A 95 20.18 -5.69 1.25
N VAL A 96 21.06 -4.72 0.99
CA VAL A 96 21.70 -3.89 2.02
C VAL A 96 20.68 -2.94 2.65
N LEU A 97 19.93 -2.17 1.85
CA LEU A 97 18.96 -1.19 2.37
C LEU A 97 17.92 -1.86 3.27
N PHE A 98 17.29 -2.94 2.80
CA PHE A 98 16.29 -3.69 3.56
C PHE A 98 16.91 -4.57 4.63
N GLY A 99 18.11 -5.11 4.40
CA GLY A 99 18.83 -5.93 5.37
C GLY A 99 19.25 -5.13 6.60
N VAL A 100 19.83 -3.95 6.42
CA VAL A 100 20.23 -3.07 7.53
C VAL A 100 19.02 -2.67 8.37
N SER A 101 17.91 -2.27 7.74
CA SER A 101 16.69 -1.93 8.47
C SER A 101 16.14 -3.10 9.27
N LEU A 102 16.09 -4.30 8.67
CA LEU A 102 15.58 -5.49 9.34
C LEU A 102 16.50 -5.97 10.45
N ALA A 103 17.82 -5.85 10.29
CA ALA A 103 18.79 -6.13 11.34
C ALA A 103 18.62 -5.20 12.53
N ALA A 104 18.44 -3.89 12.28
CA ALA A 104 18.17 -2.91 13.34
C ALA A 104 16.86 -3.21 14.09
N LEU A 105 15.86 -3.75 13.39
CA LEU A 105 14.60 -4.23 13.98
C LEU A 105 14.70 -5.66 14.58
N LYS A 106 15.92 -6.22 14.66
CA LYS A 106 16.22 -7.54 15.24
C LYS A 106 15.56 -8.72 14.51
N HIS A 107 15.28 -8.57 13.22
CA HIS A 107 14.86 -9.69 12.38
C HIS A 107 16.06 -10.54 11.93
N ARG A 108 15.82 -11.84 11.68
CA ARG A 108 16.86 -12.79 11.29
C ARG A 108 17.20 -12.67 9.81
N LEU A 109 18.38 -12.12 9.49
CA LEU A 109 18.82 -11.94 8.10
C LEU A 109 19.05 -13.24 7.34
N ALA A 110 19.42 -14.32 8.03
CA ALA A 110 19.67 -15.63 7.42
C ALA A 110 18.46 -16.18 6.63
N HIS A 111 17.24 -15.84 7.05
CA HIS A 111 16.02 -16.20 6.31
C HIS A 111 15.59 -15.09 5.34
N PHE A 112 15.86 -13.83 5.66
CA PHE A 112 15.49 -12.70 4.80
C PHE A 112 16.23 -12.74 3.46
N LEU A 113 17.56 -12.90 3.47
CA LEU A 113 18.37 -12.76 2.26
C LEU A 113 18.02 -13.79 1.16
N PRO A 114 17.88 -15.10 1.47
CA PRO A 114 17.45 -16.08 0.47
C PRO A 114 16.02 -15.83 -0.01
N SER A 115 15.12 -15.41 0.88
CA SER A 115 13.73 -15.09 0.53
C SER A 115 13.66 -13.90 -0.42
N PHE A 116 14.43 -12.86 -0.11
CA PHE A 116 14.51 -11.65 -0.92
C PHE A 116 15.17 -11.91 -2.27
N LEU A 117 16.17 -12.78 -2.35
CA LEU A 117 16.77 -13.20 -3.62
C LEU A 117 15.74 -13.86 -4.55
N ILE A 118 14.95 -14.81 -4.02
CA ILE A 118 13.88 -15.45 -4.80
C ILE A 118 12.83 -14.44 -5.25
N LEU A 119 12.42 -13.55 -4.34
CA LEU A 119 11.49 -12.47 -4.65
C LEU A 119 12.04 -11.55 -5.76
N PHE A 120 13.32 -11.20 -5.68
CA PHE A 120 14.01 -10.35 -6.65
C PHE A 120 14.08 -11.00 -8.03
N ILE A 121 14.49 -12.27 -8.10
CA ILE A 121 14.54 -13.02 -9.36
C ILE A 121 13.14 -13.12 -9.98
N ALA A 122 12.12 -13.44 -9.19
CA ALA A 122 10.75 -13.48 -9.67
C ALA A 122 10.30 -12.10 -10.20
N SER A 123 10.64 -11.00 -9.53
CA SER A 123 10.38 -9.65 -10.01
C SER A 123 11.09 -9.33 -11.33
N VAL A 124 12.35 -9.76 -11.51
CA VAL A 124 13.07 -9.61 -12.81
C VAL A 124 12.27 -10.30 -13.91
N LEU A 125 11.83 -11.55 -13.70
CA LEU A 125 11.04 -12.29 -14.68
C LEU A 125 9.70 -11.61 -15.00
N ILE A 126 9.02 -11.07 -13.98
CA ILE A 126 7.76 -10.32 -14.15
C ILE A 126 7.99 -9.04 -14.96
N PHE A 127 9.06 -8.29 -14.69
CA PHE A 127 9.41 -7.12 -15.48
C PHE A 127 9.73 -7.49 -16.92
N THR A 128 10.47 -8.58 -17.14
CA THR A 128 10.79 -9.04 -18.49
C THR A 128 9.50 -9.42 -19.22
N LEU A 129 8.59 -10.15 -18.58
CA LEU A 129 7.29 -10.46 -19.19
C LEU A 129 6.49 -9.20 -19.56
N GLY A 130 6.46 -8.21 -18.67
CA GLY A 130 5.76 -6.95 -18.92
C GLY A 130 6.42 -6.07 -19.99
N ALA A 131 7.69 -6.30 -20.33
CA ALA A 131 8.37 -5.64 -21.44
C ALA A 131 8.05 -6.26 -22.80
N TRP A 132 7.32 -7.37 -22.86
CA TRP A 132 6.87 -7.94 -24.12
C TRP A 132 5.97 -6.95 -24.88
N VAL A 133 6.21 -6.76 -26.19
CA VAL A 133 5.47 -5.77 -27.01
C VAL A 133 3.96 -5.98 -26.97
N ASN A 134 3.49 -7.23 -26.81
CA ASN A 134 2.08 -7.57 -26.72
C ASN A 134 1.55 -7.67 -25.28
N ALA A 135 2.38 -7.44 -24.25
CA ALA A 135 1.97 -7.59 -22.85
C ALA A 135 0.71 -6.78 -22.52
N SER A 136 0.65 -5.53 -22.96
CA SER A 136 -0.49 -4.64 -22.72
C SER A 136 -1.78 -5.08 -23.40
N LYS A 137 -1.70 -5.78 -24.55
CA LYS A 137 -2.89 -6.37 -25.19
C LYS A 137 -3.57 -7.41 -24.30
N TYR A 138 -2.79 -8.10 -23.49
CA TYR A 138 -3.25 -9.16 -22.59
C TYR A 138 -3.37 -8.70 -21.13
N ASN A 139 -3.20 -7.41 -20.83
CA ASN A 139 -3.14 -6.85 -19.47
C ASN A 139 -2.08 -7.55 -18.60
N LEU A 140 -0.90 -7.79 -19.19
CA LEU A 140 0.26 -8.36 -18.51
C LEU A 140 1.16 -7.25 -17.95
N GLU A 141 0.57 -6.22 -17.34
CA GLU A 141 1.33 -5.19 -16.65
C GLU A 141 2.05 -5.81 -15.42
N PRO A 142 3.33 -5.45 -15.17
CA PRO A 142 4.11 -6.03 -14.09
C PRO A 142 3.40 -6.05 -12.72
N PRO A 143 2.67 -5.00 -12.29
CA PRO A 143 1.92 -5.03 -11.04
C PRO A 143 0.84 -6.10 -10.94
N LEU A 144 0.03 -6.24 -12.00
CA LEU A 144 -1.08 -7.21 -12.05
C LEU A 144 -0.53 -8.63 -12.11
N VAL A 145 0.50 -8.84 -12.94
CA VAL A 145 1.18 -10.14 -13.07
C VAL A 145 1.80 -10.54 -11.74
N ALA A 146 2.49 -9.62 -11.04
CA ALA A 146 3.11 -9.89 -9.75
C ALA A 146 2.08 -10.39 -8.72
N LEU A 147 0.95 -9.70 -8.61
CA LEU A 147 -0.12 -10.09 -7.70
C LEU A 147 -0.76 -11.42 -8.11
N ALA A 148 -1.15 -11.55 -9.38
CA ALA A 148 -1.85 -12.74 -9.87
C ALA A 148 -0.97 -13.99 -9.76
N LEU A 149 0.30 -13.90 -10.17
CA LEU A 149 1.27 -14.98 -10.05
C LEU A 149 1.48 -15.38 -8.59
N GLY A 150 1.69 -14.39 -7.70
CA GLY A 150 1.83 -14.65 -6.28
C GLY A 150 0.60 -15.35 -5.69
N LEU A 151 -0.60 -14.92 -6.07
CA LEU A 151 -1.88 -15.47 -5.61
C LEU A 151 -2.07 -16.92 -6.08
N VAL A 152 -1.73 -17.21 -7.34
CA VAL A 152 -1.76 -18.58 -7.87
C VAL A 152 -0.76 -19.45 -7.10
N ILE A 153 0.49 -19.00 -6.96
CA ILE A 153 1.54 -19.76 -6.26
C ILE A 153 1.12 -20.05 -4.81
N SER A 154 0.59 -19.06 -4.09
CA SER A 154 0.19 -19.24 -2.69
C SER A 154 -1.06 -20.11 -2.52
N ASN A 155 -1.93 -20.23 -3.50
CA ASN A 155 -3.12 -21.07 -3.37
C ASN A 155 -2.92 -22.48 -3.94
N VAL A 156 -1.88 -22.69 -4.76
CA VAL A 156 -1.49 -24.01 -5.29
C VAL A 156 -0.40 -24.68 -4.45
N PHE A 157 0.59 -23.91 -3.98
CA PHE A 157 1.76 -24.45 -3.27
C PHE A 157 1.83 -23.97 -1.81
N ARG A 158 2.31 -24.87 -0.94
CA ARG A 158 2.65 -24.51 0.44
C ARG A 158 4.07 -23.95 0.48
N LEU A 159 4.17 -22.63 0.62
CA LEU A 159 5.45 -21.94 0.79
C LEU A 159 6.09 -22.29 2.14
N PRO A 160 7.42 -22.49 2.19
CA PRO A 160 8.11 -22.81 3.44
C PRO A 160 8.11 -21.61 4.39
N GLU A 161 8.09 -21.86 5.70
CA GLU A 161 7.92 -20.80 6.71
C GLU A 161 9.01 -19.72 6.66
N TRP A 162 10.25 -20.11 6.38
CA TRP A 162 11.37 -19.16 6.27
C TRP A 162 11.16 -18.13 5.15
N PHE A 163 10.42 -18.48 4.09
CA PHE A 163 10.19 -17.60 2.94
C PHE A 163 9.39 -16.35 3.32
N SER A 164 8.54 -16.47 4.36
CA SER A 164 7.77 -15.34 4.89
C SER A 164 8.66 -14.17 5.37
N ALA A 165 9.94 -14.42 5.69
CA ALA A 165 10.86 -13.39 6.15
C ALA A 165 11.08 -12.28 5.09
N GLY A 166 11.00 -12.63 3.80
CA GLY A 166 11.14 -11.71 2.67
C GLY A 166 9.83 -11.10 2.16
N LEU A 167 8.66 -11.53 2.63
CA LEU A 167 7.35 -11.07 2.12
C LEU A 167 6.86 -9.81 2.85
N ARG A 168 7.67 -8.74 2.84
CA ARG A 168 7.46 -7.51 3.63
C ARG A 168 6.58 -6.49 2.92
N VAL A 169 5.32 -6.86 2.70
CA VAL A 169 4.30 -6.05 1.99
C VAL A 169 4.30 -4.58 2.41
N GLU A 170 4.07 -4.31 3.70
CA GLU A 170 3.94 -2.94 4.21
C GLU A 170 5.26 -2.16 4.13
N PHE A 171 6.39 -2.82 4.27
CA PHE A 171 7.68 -2.15 4.22
C PHE A 171 8.01 -1.69 2.79
N TYR A 172 7.81 -2.57 1.80
CA TYR A 172 8.07 -2.26 0.40
C TYR A 172 7.16 -1.16 -0.15
N ILE A 173 5.86 -1.17 0.20
CA ILE A 173 4.94 -0.11 -0.23
C ILE A 173 5.32 1.24 0.39
N LYS A 174 5.66 1.29 1.67
CA LYS A 174 6.04 2.54 2.35
C LYS A 174 7.31 3.14 1.73
N VAL A 175 8.32 2.32 1.43
CA VAL A 175 9.52 2.78 0.72
C VAL A 175 9.16 3.33 -0.65
N GLY A 176 8.34 2.60 -1.42
CA GLY A 176 7.87 3.07 -2.72
C GLY A 176 7.07 4.39 -2.65
N ILE A 177 6.21 4.58 -1.64
CA ILE A 177 5.48 5.84 -1.45
C ILE A 177 6.44 6.99 -1.09
N VAL A 178 7.48 6.77 -0.28
CA VAL A 178 8.46 7.84 -0.02
C VAL A 178 9.20 8.22 -1.31
N LEU A 179 9.62 7.23 -2.12
CA LEU A 179 10.25 7.47 -3.44
C LEU A 179 9.28 8.14 -4.44
N LEU A 180 7.98 7.85 -4.36
CA LEU A 180 6.94 8.49 -5.15
C LEU A 180 6.85 10.00 -4.88
N GLY A 181 7.23 10.45 -3.68
CA GLY A 181 7.35 11.88 -3.34
C GLY A 181 8.29 12.62 -4.29
N ALA A 182 9.36 11.98 -4.77
CA ALA A 182 10.29 12.56 -5.74
C ALA A 182 9.65 12.84 -7.13
N THR A 183 8.48 12.29 -7.41
CA THR A 183 7.78 12.44 -8.70
C THR A 183 6.56 13.37 -8.62
N LEU A 184 6.22 13.83 -7.42
CA LEU A 184 5.05 14.66 -7.14
C LEU A 184 5.52 16.02 -6.62
N PRO A 185 5.33 17.10 -7.39
CA PRO A 185 5.72 18.44 -6.95
C PRO A 185 4.97 18.86 -5.67
N LEU A 186 5.67 19.53 -4.74
CA LEU A 186 5.07 20.05 -3.51
C LEU A 186 3.99 21.08 -3.82
N THR A 187 4.16 21.86 -4.89
CA THR A 187 3.15 22.79 -5.38
C THR A 187 1.83 22.09 -5.71
N LEU A 188 1.91 20.89 -6.31
CA LEU A 188 0.74 20.06 -6.58
C LEU A 188 0.10 19.56 -5.28
N LEU A 189 0.90 19.18 -4.27
CA LEU A 189 0.38 18.77 -2.96
C LEU A 189 -0.33 19.91 -2.24
N VAL A 190 0.20 21.13 -2.30
CA VAL A 190 -0.41 22.30 -1.64
C VAL A 190 -1.70 22.70 -2.36
N TRP A 191 -1.70 22.69 -3.68
CA TRP A 191 -2.87 23.06 -4.48
C TRP A 191 -3.96 21.97 -4.44
N ALA A 192 -3.57 20.69 -4.47
CA ALA A 192 -4.50 19.57 -4.53
C ALA A 192 -4.82 18.86 -3.24
N GLY A 193 -4.00 19.04 -2.22
CA GLY A 193 -4.22 18.53 -0.89
C GLY A 193 -5.59 18.92 -0.31
N PRO A 194 -6.04 20.18 -0.37
CA PRO A 194 -7.31 20.58 0.26
C PRO A 194 -8.54 19.89 -0.32
N VAL A 195 -8.66 19.84 -1.66
CA VAL A 195 -9.76 19.11 -2.33
C VAL A 195 -9.64 17.63 -2.05
N ALA A 196 -8.42 17.09 -2.07
CA ALA A 196 -8.19 15.70 -1.78
C ALA A 196 -8.62 15.31 -0.36
N VAL A 197 -8.21 16.09 0.64
CA VAL A 197 -8.61 15.90 2.05
C VAL A 197 -10.12 16.06 2.20
N GLY A 198 -10.74 17.07 1.58
CA GLY A 198 -12.18 17.28 1.64
C GLY A 198 -12.99 16.11 1.09
N GLN A 199 -12.70 15.68 -0.15
CA GLN A 199 -13.35 14.53 -0.76
C GLN A 199 -13.10 13.23 0.03
N ALA A 200 -11.86 12.97 0.45
CA ALA A 200 -11.51 11.80 1.25
C ALA A 200 -12.23 11.79 2.61
N SER A 201 -12.42 12.96 3.24
CA SER A 201 -13.12 13.11 4.51
C SER A 201 -14.58 12.70 4.41
N ILE A 202 -15.28 13.14 3.36
CA ILE A 202 -16.68 12.78 3.11
C ILE A 202 -16.80 11.26 2.96
N VAL A 203 -15.97 10.67 2.09
CA VAL A 203 -15.99 9.22 1.81
C VAL A 203 -15.64 8.42 3.08
N SER A 204 -14.62 8.84 3.83
CA SER A 204 -14.18 8.19 5.06
C SER A 204 -15.28 8.20 6.13
N LEU A 205 -15.90 9.35 6.39
CA LEU A 205 -16.96 9.47 7.38
C LEU A 205 -18.19 8.65 6.99
N VAL A 206 -18.67 8.78 5.76
CA VAL A 206 -19.86 8.05 5.28
C VAL A 206 -19.63 6.55 5.33
N THR A 207 -18.50 6.07 4.81
CA THR A 207 -18.16 4.63 4.80
C THR A 207 -18.02 4.07 6.21
N PHE A 208 -17.36 4.81 7.11
CA PHE A 208 -17.23 4.40 8.51
C PHE A 208 -18.61 4.22 9.14
N PHE A 209 -19.48 5.24 9.05
CA PHE A 209 -20.78 5.20 9.71
C PHE A 209 -21.67 4.10 9.13
N VAL A 210 -21.69 3.92 7.81
CA VAL A 210 -22.44 2.82 7.17
C VAL A 210 -21.99 1.47 7.71
N ILE A 211 -20.69 1.16 7.66
CA ILE A 211 -20.18 -0.12 8.16
C ILE A 211 -20.46 -0.27 9.66
N PHE A 212 -20.21 0.78 10.44
CA PHE A 212 -20.40 0.76 11.89
C PHE A 212 -21.85 0.47 12.28
N PHE A 213 -22.81 1.20 11.69
CA PHE A 213 -24.23 1.03 12.03
C PHE A 213 -24.79 -0.28 11.48
N VAL A 214 -24.41 -0.72 10.29
CA VAL A 214 -24.83 -2.03 9.75
C VAL A 214 -24.25 -3.17 10.59
N ALA A 215 -22.97 -3.10 10.97
CA ALA A 215 -22.35 -4.08 11.88
C ALA A 215 -23.09 -4.14 13.23
N LYS A 216 -23.46 -2.98 13.78
CA LYS A 216 -24.26 -2.88 15.01
C LYS A 216 -25.65 -3.48 14.85
N ALA A 217 -26.32 -3.26 13.73
CA ALA A 217 -27.63 -3.82 13.42
C ALA A 217 -27.58 -5.36 13.34
N PHE A 218 -26.47 -5.93 12.84
CA PHE A 218 -26.26 -7.39 12.86
C PHE A 218 -25.85 -7.96 14.23
N GLY A 219 -25.75 -7.12 15.25
CA GLY A 219 -25.42 -7.51 16.62
C GLY A 219 -23.92 -7.70 16.87
N LEU A 220 -23.05 -7.17 16.00
CA LEU A 220 -21.62 -7.12 16.30
C LEU A 220 -21.34 -6.12 17.43
N ASP A 221 -20.32 -6.40 18.24
CA ASP A 221 -19.93 -5.50 19.31
C ASP A 221 -19.36 -4.18 18.75
N ARG A 222 -19.41 -3.13 19.57
CA ARG A 222 -19.04 -1.77 19.16
C ARG A 222 -17.57 -1.65 18.77
N ARG A 223 -16.69 -2.40 19.43
CA ARG A 223 -15.25 -2.38 19.15
C ARG A 223 -14.97 -3.02 17.80
N PHE A 224 -15.58 -4.18 17.53
CA PHE A 224 -15.45 -4.83 16.23
C PHE A 224 -16.06 -4.01 15.09
N ALA A 225 -17.25 -3.43 15.31
CA ALA A 225 -17.88 -2.54 14.33
C ALA A 225 -16.99 -1.32 14.00
N ALA A 226 -16.30 -0.75 15.01
CA ALA A 226 -15.36 0.35 14.80
C ALA A 226 -14.13 -0.09 14.00
N VAL A 227 -13.57 -1.27 14.29
CA VAL A 227 -12.43 -1.82 13.53
C VAL A 227 -12.80 -2.09 12.08
N LEU A 228 -13.97 -2.69 11.82
CA LEU A 228 -14.49 -2.89 10.46
C LEU A 228 -14.70 -1.57 9.74
N GLY A 229 -15.34 -0.60 10.42
CA GLY A 229 -15.67 0.69 9.84
C GLY A 229 -14.46 1.48 9.41
N VAL A 230 -13.46 1.63 10.28
CA VAL A 230 -12.25 2.40 9.92
C VAL A 230 -11.36 1.61 8.95
N GLY A 231 -11.33 0.27 9.08
CA GLY A 231 -10.68 -0.59 8.09
C GLY A 231 -11.22 -0.34 6.68
N GLY A 232 -12.55 -0.27 6.50
CA GLY A 232 -13.17 0.04 5.21
C GLY A 232 -13.07 1.52 4.80
N ALA A 233 -13.01 2.44 5.76
CA ALA A 233 -13.07 3.88 5.50
C ALA A 233 -11.72 4.55 5.18
N VAL A 234 -10.57 3.91 5.48
CA VAL A 234 -9.25 4.55 5.39
C VAL A 234 -8.25 3.73 4.55
N CYS A 235 -7.15 3.25 5.14
CA CYS A 235 -6.05 2.55 4.46
C CYS A 235 -6.12 1.02 4.62
N GLY A 236 -7.27 0.51 5.08
CA GLY A 236 -7.45 -0.93 5.18
C GLY A 236 -6.78 -1.52 6.42
N VAL A 237 -5.65 -2.21 6.19
CA VAL A 237 -5.00 -3.09 7.19
C VAL A 237 -4.39 -2.28 8.32
N SER A 238 -3.57 -1.26 8.01
CA SER A 238 -2.92 -0.43 9.04
C SER A 238 -3.95 0.30 9.91
N ALA A 239 -5.06 0.75 9.31
CA ALA A 239 -6.18 1.36 10.00
C ALA A 239 -6.88 0.36 10.93
N ALA A 240 -7.19 -0.85 10.46
CA ALA A 240 -7.80 -1.89 11.28
C ALA A 240 -6.92 -2.27 12.47
N ILE A 241 -5.60 -2.42 12.27
CA ILE A 241 -4.63 -2.70 13.33
C ILE A 241 -4.57 -1.56 14.34
N ALA A 242 -4.47 -0.32 13.86
CA ALA A 242 -4.47 0.86 14.72
C ALA A 242 -5.75 0.89 15.56
N ILE A 243 -6.93 0.88 14.94
CA ILE A 243 -8.19 0.99 15.68
C ILE A 243 -8.37 -0.18 16.65
N ALA A 244 -8.01 -1.41 16.28
CA ALA A 244 -8.07 -2.54 17.19
C ALA A 244 -7.27 -2.31 18.47
N GLY A 245 -6.08 -1.70 18.36
CA GLY A 245 -5.29 -1.28 19.51
C GLY A 245 -5.89 -0.09 20.28
N ALA A 246 -6.53 0.87 19.60
CA ALA A 246 -7.15 2.05 20.23
C ALA A 246 -8.37 1.70 21.06
N VAL A 247 -9.26 0.88 20.50
CA VAL A 247 -10.51 0.49 21.16
C VAL A 247 -10.37 -0.80 21.97
N ARG A 248 -9.17 -1.41 22.00
CA ARG A 248 -8.89 -2.71 22.62
C ARG A 248 -9.85 -3.80 22.13
N ALA A 249 -9.98 -3.93 20.82
CA ALA A 249 -10.73 -5.01 20.19
C ALA A 249 -10.01 -6.35 20.38
N LYS A 250 -10.74 -7.46 20.28
CA LYS A 250 -10.13 -8.80 20.37
C LYS A 250 -9.25 -9.04 19.14
N ARG A 251 -8.20 -9.86 19.29
CA ARG A 251 -7.26 -10.17 18.19
C ARG A 251 -7.96 -10.82 17.01
N GLU A 252 -8.95 -11.67 17.28
CA GLU A 252 -9.76 -12.37 16.28
C GLU A 252 -10.57 -11.37 15.45
N GLN A 253 -11.13 -10.33 16.10
CA GLN A 253 -11.90 -9.27 15.43
C GLN A 253 -11.02 -8.43 14.49
N ALA A 254 -9.82 -8.08 14.94
CA ALA A 254 -8.84 -7.40 14.10
C ALA A 254 -8.47 -8.27 12.89
N SER A 255 -8.21 -9.56 13.10
CA SER A 255 -7.89 -10.51 12.03
C SER A 255 -9.02 -10.63 11.00
N VAL A 256 -10.28 -10.72 11.44
CA VAL A 256 -11.44 -10.76 10.53
C VAL A 256 -11.55 -9.47 9.71
N ALA A 257 -11.40 -8.31 10.32
CA ALA A 257 -11.47 -7.03 9.60
C ALA A 257 -10.35 -6.90 8.55
N ILE A 258 -9.12 -7.25 8.92
CA ILE A 258 -7.97 -7.29 8.00
C ILE A 258 -8.24 -8.23 6.82
N THR A 259 -8.82 -9.39 7.10
CA THR A 259 -9.16 -10.39 6.08
C THR A 259 -10.21 -9.85 5.09
N LEU A 260 -11.24 -9.15 5.58
CA LEU A 260 -12.27 -8.53 4.74
C LEU A 260 -11.72 -7.38 3.90
N VAL A 261 -10.84 -6.56 4.47
CA VAL A 261 -10.10 -5.51 3.74
C VAL A 261 -9.31 -6.14 2.59
N ILE A 262 -8.53 -7.19 2.87
CA ILE A 262 -7.71 -7.86 1.84
C ILE A 262 -8.60 -8.46 0.75
N LEU A 263 -9.69 -9.15 1.14
CA LEU A 263 -10.65 -9.72 0.20
C LEU A 263 -11.19 -8.65 -0.76
N TRP A 264 -11.72 -7.55 -0.22
CA TRP A 264 -12.30 -6.49 -1.06
C TRP A 264 -11.24 -5.71 -1.83
N ALA A 265 -10.02 -5.59 -1.32
CA ALA A 265 -8.92 -5.00 -2.06
C ALA A 265 -8.51 -5.82 -3.28
N ILE A 266 -8.50 -7.15 -3.15
CA ILE A 266 -8.25 -8.07 -4.27
C ILE A 266 -9.38 -8.05 -5.29
N VAL A 267 -10.62 -7.78 -4.88
CA VAL A 267 -11.72 -7.60 -5.83
C VAL A 267 -11.56 -6.25 -6.55
N MET A 268 -11.36 -5.18 -5.79
CA MET A 268 -11.39 -3.81 -6.30
C MET A 268 -10.17 -3.44 -7.16
N ILE A 269 -9.01 -4.07 -6.92
CA ILE A 269 -7.84 -3.91 -7.79
C ILE A 269 -8.12 -4.27 -9.26
N PHE A 270 -9.02 -5.23 -9.51
CA PHE A 270 -9.45 -5.56 -10.87
C PHE A 270 -10.68 -4.73 -11.24
N VAL A 271 -11.70 -4.66 -10.38
CA VAL A 271 -12.98 -4.02 -10.70
C VAL A 271 -12.79 -2.53 -11.05
N LEU A 272 -12.06 -1.76 -10.24
CA LEU A 272 -11.97 -0.31 -10.40
C LEU A 272 -11.29 0.16 -11.71
N PRO A 273 -10.13 -0.37 -12.14
CA PRO A 273 -9.52 0.07 -13.40
C PRO A 273 -10.35 -0.36 -14.63
N PHE A 274 -10.95 -1.56 -14.62
CA PHE A 274 -11.84 -1.98 -15.71
C PHE A 274 -13.12 -1.15 -15.75
N ALA A 275 -13.73 -0.86 -14.59
CA ALA A 275 -14.91 -0.01 -14.50
C ALA A 275 -14.61 1.43 -14.95
N SER A 276 -13.46 1.99 -14.54
CA SER A 276 -13.02 3.33 -14.98
C SER A 276 -12.88 3.41 -16.50
N ARG A 277 -12.32 2.36 -17.12
CA ARG A 277 -12.20 2.25 -18.57
C ARG A 277 -13.56 2.15 -19.24
N SER A 278 -14.47 1.30 -18.74
CA SER A 278 -15.80 1.13 -19.33
C SER A 278 -16.67 2.40 -19.23
N LEU A 279 -16.44 3.19 -18.18
CA LEU A 279 -17.12 4.47 -17.96
C LEU A 279 -16.45 5.64 -18.69
N GLY A 280 -15.35 5.40 -19.41
CA GLY A 280 -14.66 6.43 -20.19
C GLY A 280 -14.07 7.56 -19.35
N LEU A 281 -13.68 7.28 -18.10
CA LEU A 281 -13.15 8.31 -17.21
C LEU A 281 -11.78 8.80 -17.69
N SER A 282 -11.45 10.08 -17.48
CA SER A 282 -10.07 10.53 -17.69
C SER A 282 -9.11 9.83 -16.71
N THR A 283 -7.82 9.79 -17.02
CA THR A 283 -6.80 9.17 -16.17
C THR A 283 -6.81 9.73 -14.75
N ALA A 284 -6.94 11.05 -14.60
CA ALA A 284 -6.98 11.72 -13.31
C ALA A 284 -8.27 11.42 -12.53
N VAL A 285 -9.44 11.46 -13.18
CA VAL A 285 -10.74 11.15 -12.54
C VAL A 285 -10.79 9.67 -12.11
N GLY A 286 -10.35 8.76 -12.99
CA GLY A 286 -10.26 7.34 -12.67
C GLY A 286 -9.27 7.07 -11.54
N GLY A 287 -8.11 7.72 -11.56
CA GLY A 287 -7.14 7.66 -10.45
C GLY A 287 -7.71 8.16 -9.13
N ALA A 288 -8.46 9.27 -9.16
CA ALA A 288 -9.10 9.81 -7.96
C ALA A 288 -10.18 8.86 -7.41
N TRP A 289 -11.01 8.29 -8.29
CA TRP A 289 -12.02 7.30 -7.92
C TRP A 289 -11.42 6.00 -7.38
N ILE A 290 -10.32 5.52 -7.98
CA ILE A 290 -9.56 4.39 -7.44
C ILE A 290 -9.05 4.73 -6.03
N GLY A 291 -8.49 5.93 -5.83
CA GLY A 291 -7.97 6.37 -4.53
C GLY A 291 -9.03 6.46 -3.43
N THR A 292 -10.26 6.87 -3.76
CA THR A 292 -11.38 6.86 -2.81
C THR A 292 -11.96 5.47 -2.59
N SER A 293 -11.98 4.64 -3.63
CA SER A 293 -12.77 3.39 -3.62
C SER A 293 -12.00 2.16 -3.17
N GLU A 294 -10.69 2.17 -3.34
CA GLU A 294 -9.84 1.05 -2.99
C GLU A 294 -9.53 1.01 -1.48
N PHE A 295 -9.38 -0.18 -0.91
CA PHE A 295 -9.26 -0.39 0.53
C PHE A 295 -7.82 -0.49 1.01
N ALA A 296 -6.89 -0.93 0.16
CA ALA A 296 -5.48 -1.05 0.53
C ALA A 296 -4.58 -0.19 -0.37
N ASP A 297 -3.57 0.47 0.21
CA ASP A 297 -2.70 1.41 -0.51
C ASP A 297 -1.95 0.72 -1.65
N ALA A 298 -1.41 -0.47 -1.36
CA ALA A 298 -0.72 -1.27 -2.36
C ALA A 298 -1.67 -1.77 -3.46
N ALA A 299 -2.86 -2.24 -3.11
CA ALA A 299 -3.82 -2.69 -4.13
C ALA A 299 -4.27 -1.52 -5.02
N GLY A 300 -4.49 -0.34 -4.43
CA GLY A 300 -4.94 0.84 -5.16
C GLY A 300 -3.91 1.49 -6.02
N ILE A 301 -2.65 1.50 -5.59
CA ILE A 301 -1.62 2.02 -6.47
C ILE A 301 -1.38 1.08 -7.65
N ALA A 302 -1.50 -0.24 -7.46
CA ALA A 302 -1.47 -1.20 -8.57
C ALA A 302 -2.66 -0.99 -9.53
N ALA A 303 -3.87 -0.77 -9.01
CA ALA A 303 -5.05 -0.44 -9.83
C ALA A 303 -4.88 0.88 -10.61
N ALA A 304 -4.37 1.92 -9.96
CA ALA A 304 -4.12 3.22 -10.59
C ALA A 304 -3.01 3.14 -11.65
N GLN A 305 -1.96 2.35 -11.40
CA GLN A 305 -0.93 2.05 -12.39
C GLN A 305 -1.50 1.32 -13.60
N ALA A 306 -2.29 0.27 -13.37
CA ALA A 306 -2.97 -0.47 -14.43
C ALA A 306 -3.87 0.45 -15.26
N TYR A 307 -4.62 1.35 -14.61
CA TYR A 307 -5.46 2.30 -15.31
C TYR A 307 -4.66 3.30 -16.15
N GLY A 308 -3.56 3.83 -15.62
CA GLY A 308 -2.61 4.66 -16.37
C GLY A 308 -2.02 3.91 -17.57
N ASP A 309 -1.67 2.64 -17.40
CA ASP A 309 -1.14 1.79 -18.48
C ASP A 309 -2.21 1.46 -19.53
N PHE A 310 -3.48 1.29 -19.15
CA PHE A 310 -4.58 1.22 -20.12
C PHE A 310 -4.64 2.48 -20.96
N ALA A 311 -4.48 3.66 -20.36
CA ALA A 311 -4.48 4.92 -21.10
C ALA A 311 -3.31 5.05 -22.08
N LYS A 312 -2.11 4.57 -21.72
CA LYS A 312 -0.93 4.53 -22.63
C LYS A 312 -1.21 3.75 -23.91
N HIS A 313 -1.99 2.67 -23.82
CA HIS A 313 -2.20 1.74 -24.93
C HIS A 313 -3.56 1.92 -25.62
N ALA A 314 -4.45 2.75 -25.09
CA ALA A 314 -5.79 2.98 -25.62
C ALA A 314 -5.85 3.88 -26.85
N GLY A 315 -4.71 4.33 -27.40
CA GLY A 315 -4.66 5.15 -28.62
C GLY A 315 -5.43 6.49 -28.50
N GLY A 316 -5.49 7.06 -27.30
CA GLY A 316 -6.23 8.29 -27.01
C GLY A 316 -7.70 8.09 -26.61
N ALA A 317 -8.21 6.86 -26.54
CA ALA A 317 -9.58 6.60 -26.09
C ALA A 317 -9.81 6.89 -24.59
N ILE A 318 -8.74 6.99 -23.80
CA ILE A 318 -8.78 7.44 -22.41
C ILE A 318 -8.05 8.79 -22.35
N ALA A 319 -8.77 9.84 -21.94
CA ALA A 319 -8.23 11.20 -21.89
C ALA A 319 -7.27 11.40 -20.71
N GLY A 320 -6.23 12.21 -20.91
CA GLY A 320 -5.28 12.63 -19.87
C GLY A 320 -3.96 11.87 -19.88
N ALA A 321 -2.96 12.42 -19.18
CA ALA A 321 -1.66 11.79 -19.06
C ALA A 321 -1.74 10.52 -18.19
N PRO A 322 -1.09 9.41 -18.57
CA PRO A 322 -1.08 8.17 -17.80
C PRO A 322 -0.70 8.34 -16.33
N GLU A 323 0.29 9.20 -16.06
CA GLU A 323 0.83 9.46 -14.73
C GLU A 323 -0.19 10.15 -13.82
N ALA A 324 -1.14 10.90 -14.41
CA ALA A 324 -2.16 11.60 -13.65
C ALA A 324 -3.06 10.64 -12.85
N SER A 325 -3.20 9.38 -13.28
CA SER A 325 -3.93 8.37 -12.51
C SER A 325 -3.25 8.07 -11.17
N VAL A 326 -1.94 7.80 -11.20
CA VAL A 326 -1.16 7.54 -9.98
C VAL A 326 -1.06 8.80 -9.11
N GLN A 327 -0.94 9.98 -9.71
CA GLN A 327 -0.91 11.25 -8.97
C GLN A 327 -2.22 11.51 -8.23
N ALA A 328 -3.36 11.42 -8.93
CA ALA A 328 -4.68 11.61 -8.33
C ALA A 328 -4.99 10.54 -7.27
N PHE A 329 -4.62 9.27 -7.52
CA PHE A 329 -4.69 8.21 -6.53
C PHE A 329 -3.89 8.56 -5.27
N THR A 330 -2.65 9.01 -5.43
CA THR A 330 -1.74 9.31 -4.30
C THR A 330 -2.25 10.47 -3.46
N LEU A 331 -2.74 11.53 -4.13
CA LEU A 331 -3.40 12.64 -3.46
C LEU A 331 -4.61 12.14 -2.66
N MET A 332 -5.44 11.28 -3.25
CA MET A 332 -6.63 10.79 -2.58
C MET A 332 -6.35 9.84 -1.43
N LYS A 333 -5.49 8.87 -1.65
CA LYS A 333 -5.24 7.80 -0.69
C LYS A 333 -4.25 8.25 0.37
N VAL A 334 -3.04 8.64 -0.03
CA VAL A 334 -1.94 8.94 0.89
C VAL A 334 -2.15 10.27 1.62
N VAL A 335 -2.50 11.33 0.89
CA VAL A 335 -2.69 12.65 1.50
C VAL A 335 -4.11 12.78 2.08
N GLY A 336 -5.12 12.33 1.34
CA GLY A 336 -6.51 12.45 1.74
C GLY A 336 -6.90 11.49 2.86
N ARG A 337 -6.75 10.18 2.65
CA ARG A 337 -7.26 9.13 3.57
C ARG A 337 -6.28 8.78 4.67
N ASP A 338 -5.01 8.50 4.40
CA ASP A 338 -4.11 7.93 5.43
C ASP A 338 -3.90 8.83 6.65
N ILE A 339 -4.03 10.15 6.48
CA ILE A 339 -4.00 11.13 7.60
C ILE A 339 -5.10 10.85 8.63
N TRP A 340 -6.25 10.29 8.21
CA TRP A 340 -7.38 9.98 9.09
C TRP A 340 -7.11 8.87 10.10
N ILE A 341 -6.05 8.05 9.93
CA ILE A 341 -5.75 6.94 10.86
C ILE A 341 -5.51 7.48 12.28
N GLY A 342 -4.68 8.53 12.40
CA GLY A 342 -4.38 9.14 13.69
C GLY A 342 -5.62 9.77 14.33
N ILE A 343 -6.42 10.47 13.52
CA ILE A 343 -7.65 11.13 13.95
C ILE A 343 -8.67 10.11 14.45
N TRP A 344 -8.96 9.08 13.65
CA TRP A 344 -9.89 8.02 14.04
C TRP A 344 -9.42 7.26 15.28
N ALA A 345 -8.13 6.95 15.37
CA ALA A 345 -7.60 6.25 16.53
C ALA A 345 -7.78 7.06 17.81
N PHE A 346 -7.53 8.36 17.76
CA PHE A 346 -7.75 9.25 18.90
C PHE A 346 -9.23 9.40 19.26
N VAL A 347 -10.09 9.71 18.28
CA VAL A 347 -11.53 9.85 18.50
C VAL A 347 -12.13 8.57 19.06
N LEU A 348 -11.81 7.41 18.48
CA LEU A 348 -12.33 6.13 18.94
C LEU A 348 -11.70 5.67 20.26
N ALA A 349 -10.46 6.06 20.58
CA ALA A 349 -9.89 5.84 21.90
C ALA A 349 -10.68 6.60 22.98
N ILE A 350 -11.04 7.87 22.73
CA ILE A 350 -11.90 8.66 23.62
C ILE A 350 -13.28 8.03 23.74
N VAL A 351 -13.93 7.69 22.62
CA VAL A 351 -15.27 7.10 22.63
C VAL A 351 -15.24 5.76 23.36
N ALA A 352 -14.23 4.93 23.13
CA ALA A 352 -14.09 3.64 23.80
C ALA A 352 -13.93 3.82 25.32
N SER A 353 -13.08 4.74 25.77
CA SER A 353 -12.81 4.97 27.20
C SER A 353 -13.94 5.67 27.94
N THR A 354 -14.68 6.56 27.26
CA THR A 354 -15.75 7.34 27.90
C THR A 354 -17.13 6.71 27.79
N ARG A 355 -17.39 5.90 26.75
CA ARG A 355 -18.73 5.37 26.44
C ARG A 355 -18.81 3.85 26.35
N TRP A 356 -17.70 3.13 26.13
CA TRP A 356 -17.71 1.68 25.93
C TRP A 356 -16.98 0.89 27.01
N GLU A 357 -16.26 1.55 27.92
CA GLU A 357 -15.76 0.92 29.14
C GLU A 357 -16.90 0.78 30.16
N SER A 358 -17.15 -0.47 30.56
CA SER A 358 -17.80 -0.78 31.85
C SER A 358 -16.71 -0.79 32.91
N GLN A 359 -17.04 -0.48 34.18
CA GLN A 359 -16.13 -0.16 35.30
C GLN A 359 -14.98 -1.15 35.61
N ASP A 360 -14.85 -2.29 34.90
CA ASP A 360 -13.98 -3.41 35.29
C ASP A 360 -12.59 -3.48 34.64
N SER A 361 -12.22 -2.61 33.68
CA SER A 361 -10.98 -2.84 32.91
C SER A 361 -9.70 -2.18 33.41
N GLY A 362 -9.72 -1.36 34.47
CA GLY A 362 -8.52 -0.86 35.20
C GLY A 362 -7.48 -0.04 34.40
N VAL A 363 -7.57 0.03 33.07
CA VAL A 363 -6.57 0.68 32.22
C VAL A 363 -7.19 1.90 31.52
N LYS A 364 -6.97 3.09 32.09
CA LYS A 364 -7.36 4.36 31.48
C LYS A 364 -6.67 4.53 30.11
N ALA A 365 -7.41 4.42 29.01
CA ALA A 365 -6.92 4.88 27.72
C ALA A 365 -6.80 6.42 27.77
N ARG A 366 -5.56 6.91 27.88
CA ARG A 366 -5.29 8.35 27.82
C ARG A 366 -5.17 8.77 26.36
N ALA A 367 -6.24 9.36 25.85
CA ALA A 367 -6.25 10.03 24.57
C ALA A 367 -5.45 11.34 24.68
N ASP A 368 -4.18 11.29 24.32
CA ASP A 368 -3.28 12.46 24.26
C ASP A 368 -2.70 12.57 22.84
N ALA A 369 -2.23 13.75 22.45
CA ALA A 369 -1.60 14.03 21.15
C ALA A 369 -0.42 13.08 20.85
N GLY A 370 0.27 12.58 21.88
CA GLY A 370 1.29 11.55 21.72
C GLY A 370 0.78 10.23 21.13
N GLU A 371 -0.50 9.87 21.34
CA GLU A 371 -1.12 8.70 20.75
C GLU A 371 -1.46 8.91 19.26
N ILE A 372 -1.90 10.12 18.89
CA ILE A 372 -2.07 10.51 17.48
C ILE A 372 -0.75 10.34 16.76
N TRP A 373 0.34 10.90 17.31
CA TRP A 373 1.68 10.80 16.74
C TRP A 373 2.19 9.35 16.64
N ALA A 374 1.98 8.56 17.69
CA ALA A 374 2.41 7.16 17.71
C ALA A 374 1.71 6.32 16.61
N ARG A 375 0.50 6.69 16.18
CA ARG A 375 -0.30 5.96 15.19
C ARG A 375 -0.31 6.59 13.80
N PHE A 376 0.03 7.87 13.70
CA PHE A 376 0.17 8.57 12.43
C PHE A 376 1.18 7.85 11.51
N PRO A 377 0.90 7.65 10.21
CA PRO A 377 1.85 6.98 9.32
C PRO A 377 3.03 7.89 8.97
N LYS A 378 4.23 7.53 9.43
CA LYS A 378 5.45 8.35 9.32
C LYS A 378 5.96 8.39 7.88
N PHE A 379 5.68 7.37 7.06
CA PHE A 379 6.01 7.40 5.63
C PHE A 379 5.38 8.59 4.90
N VAL A 380 4.22 9.11 5.35
CA VAL A 380 3.59 10.32 4.77
C VAL A 380 4.50 11.55 4.97
N ILE A 381 5.19 11.64 6.11
CA ILE A 381 6.19 12.70 6.37
C ILE A 381 7.36 12.54 5.40
N GLY A 382 7.88 11.32 5.25
CA GLY A 382 8.95 11.03 4.29
C GLY A 382 8.56 11.39 2.86
N PHE A 383 7.33 11.08 2.44
CA PHE A 383 6.77 11.47 1.16
C PHE A 383 6.73 12.99 0.96
N VAL A 384 6.24 13.75 1.95
CA VAL A 384 6.20 15.23 1.89
C VAL A 384 7.61 15.83 1.86
N ILE A 385 8.54 15.31 2.66
CA ILE A 385 9.94 15.76 2.65
C ILE A 385 10.60 15.46 1.29
N ALA A 386 10.40 14.27 0.74
CA ALA A 386 10.89 13.89 -0.57
C ALA A 386 10.35 14.81 -1.67
N SER A 387 9.05 15.10 -1.64
CA SER A 387 8.40 16.03 -2.55
C SER A 387 8.96 17.44 -2.42
N ALA A 388 9.12 17.95 -1.19
CA ALA A 388 9.69 19.27 -0.93
C ALA A 388 11.14 19.37 -1.44
N LEU A 389 11.96 18.35 -1.15
CA LEU A 389 13.37 18.29 -1.55
C LEU A 389 13.51 18.32 -3.07
N VAL A 390 12.78 17.46 -3.79
CA VAL A 390 12.86 17.42 -5.27
C VAL A 390 12.25 18.66 -5.90
N THR A 391 11.20 19.23 -5.31
CA THR A 391 10.63 20.52 -5.79
C THR A 391 11.63 21.65 -5.63
N TRP A 392 12.34 21.71 -4.49
CA TRP A 392 13.42 22.66 -4.27
C TRP A 392 14.59 22.46 -5.23
N ILE A 393 15.00 21.22 -5.51
CA ILE A 393 16.02 20.93 -6.54
C ILE A 393 15.53 21.43 -7.90
N ALA A 394 14.29 21.08 -8.28
CA ALA A 394 13.70 21.43 -9.57
C ALA A 394 13.60 22.95 -9.78
N SER A 395 13.37 23.74 -8.73
CA SER A 395 13.24 25.20 -8.84
C SER A 395 14.53 25.91 -9.26
N HIS A 396 15.67 25.23 -9.23
CA HIS A 396 16.97 25.77 -9.68
C HIS A 396 17.23 25.54 -11.18
N TYR A 397 16.32 24.86 -11.89
CA TYR A 397 16.45 24.55 -13.30
C TYR A 397 15.36 25.22 -14.11
N SER A 398 15.69 25.62 -15.35
CA SER A 398 14.65 26.03 -16.31
C SER A 398 13.73 24.85 -16.63
N LEU A 399 12.50 25.11 -17.07
CA LEU A 399 11.58 24.02 -17.47
C LEU A 399 12.17 23.15 -18.60
N ALA A 400 12.96 23.75 -19.49
CA ALA A 400 13.63 23.03 -20.57
C ALA A 400 14.70 22.09 -20.03
N ASP A 401 15.56 22.55 -19.12
CA ASP A 401 16.62 21.73 -18.52
C ASP A 401 16.05 20.68 -17.59
N TYR A 402 14.98 21.00 -16.86
CA TYR A 402 14.28 20.04 -16.04
C TYR A 402 13.79 18.85 -16.88
N ARG A 403 13.15 19.11 -18.02
CA ARG A 403 12.64 18.05 -18.90
C ARG A 403 13.75 17.27 -19.59
N LYS A 404 14.82 17.94 -20.04
CA LYS A 404 15.89 17.32 -20.82
C LYS A 404 16.96 16.62 -19.98
N VAL A 405 17.19 17.08 -18.74
CA VAL A 405 18.33 16.65 -17.92
C VAL A 405 17.85 16.11 -16.57
N VAL A 406 17.15 16.91 -15.76
CA VAL A 406 16.78 16.53 -14.39
C VAL A 406 15.82 15.33 -14.38
N MET A 407 14.80 15.36 -15.24
CA MET A 407 13.84 14.26 -15.37
C MET A 407 14.51 12.92 -15.73
N PRO A 408 15.23 12.79 -16.85
CA PRO A 408 15.82 11.50 -17.25
C PRO A 408 16.97 11.04 -16.37
N GLU A 409 17.79 11.95 -15.83
CA GLU A 409 19.03 11.57 -15.12
C GLU A 409 18.88 11.54 -13.59
N PHE A 410 17.89 12.23 -13.02
CA PHE A 410 17.65 12.23 -11.58
C PHE A 410 16.30 11.60 -11.20
N VAL A 411 15.19 12.05 -11.78
CA VAL A 411 13.85 11.62 -11.34
C VAL A 411 13.43 10.25 -11.89
N ALA A 412 13.77 9.94 -13.15
CA ALA A 412 13.38 8.68 -13.79
C ALA A 412 14.03 7.45 -13.14
N PRO A 413 15.32 7.46 -12.72
CA PRO A 413 15.91 6.36 -11.95
C PRO A 413 15.20 6.13 -10.60
N ILE A 414 14.85 7.19 -9.87
CA ILE A 414 14.07 7.09 -8.63
C ILE A 414 12.70 6.47 -8.90
N THR A 415 12.07 6.88 -10.00
CA THR A 415 10.79 6.32 -10.47
C THR A 415 10.90 4.82 -10.76
N ALA A 416 12.00 4.37 -11.35
CA ALA A 416 12.25 2.95 -11.60
C ALA A 416 12.46 2.17 -10.29
N LEU A 417 13.27 2.67 -9.35
CA LEU A 417 13.44 2.05 -8.02
C LEU A 417 12.13 1.98 -7.22
N ARG A 418 11.29 3.00 -7.33
CA ARG A 418 9.92 2.98 -6.80
C ARG A 418 9.11 1.82 -7.39
N THR A 419 9.13 1.67 -8.71
CA THR A 419 8.41 0.59 -9.39
C THR A 419 8.91 -0.78 -8.93
N TRP A 420 10.23 -0.96 -8.74
CA TRP A 420 10.78 -2.17 -8.12
C TRP A 420 10.20 -2.44 -6.73
N ALA A 421 10.19 -1.44 -5.85
CA ALA A 421 9.59 -1.57 -4.51
C ALA A 421 8.11 -1.97 -4.57
N PHE A 422 7.35 -1.38 -5.51
CA PHE A 422 5.95 -1.75 -5.72
C PHE A 422 5.79 -3.20 -6.22
N ILE A 423 6.63 -3.67 -7.15
CA ILE A 423 6.58 -5.08 -7.60
C ILE A 423 6.91 -6.04 -6.45
N PHE A 424 7.91 -5.75 -5.61
CA PHE A 424 8.18 -6.56 -4.41
C PHE A 424 6.96 -6.62 -3.50
N CYS A 425 6.27 -5.48 -3.33
CA CYS A 425 5.04 -5.41 -2.56
C CYS A 425 3.93 -6.29 -3.16
N PHE A 426 3.59 -6.10 -4.43
CA PHE A 426 2.45 -6.80 -5.06
C PHE A 426 2.67 -8.31 -5.16
N LEU A 427 3.90 -8.73 -5.48
CA LEU A 427 4.26 -10.14 -5.45
C LEU A 427 4.15 -10.71 -4.03
N SER A 428 4.61 -9.97 -3.02
CA SER A 428 4.45 -10.37 -1.61
C SER A 428 2.98 -10.45 -1.18
N ILE A 429 2.10 -9.56 -1.67
CA ILE A 429 0.65 -9.64 -1.41
C ILE A 429 0.10 -10.93 -1.98
N GLY A 430 0.38 -11.24 -3.25
CA GLY A 430 -0.08 -12.48 -3.85
C GLY A 430 0.42 -13.71 -3.08
N LEU A 431 1.72 -13.75 -2.76
CA LEU A 431 2.38 -14.88 -2.09
C LEU A 431 1.90 -15.10 -0.65
N THR A 432 1.39 -14.07 0.02
CA THR A 432 0.87 -14.16 1.40
C THR A 432 -0.64 -14.38 1.46
N THR A 433 -1.36 -14.14 0.36
CA THR A 433 -2.83 -14.21 0.33
C THR A 433 -3.33 -15.64 0.19
N ARG A 434 -4.12 -16.12 1.16
CA ARG A 434 -4.79 -17.43 1.09
C ARG A 434 -6.29 -17.25 0.94
N LEU A 435 -6.85 -17.59 -0.22
CA LEU A 435 -8.28 -17.42 -0.50
C LEU A 435 -9.16 -18.27 0.43
N ARG A 436 -8.68 -19.45 0.85
CA ARG A 436 -9.36 -20.32 1.82
C ARG A 436 -9.52 -19.70 3.21
N LEU A 437 -8.67 -18.75 3.59
CA LEU A 437 -8.80 -18.05 4.88
C LEU A 437 -9.85 -16.93 4.80
N LEU A 438 -10.17 -16.45 3.60
CA LEU A 438 -11.16 -15.37 3.41
C LEU A 438 -12.58 -15.85 3.72
N THR A 439 -12.86 -17.15 3.56
CA THR A 439 -14.17 -17.75 3.86
C THR A 439 -14.44 -17.92 5.36
N ALA A 440 -13.45 -17.71 6.23
CA ALA A 440 -13.59 -17.84 7.68
C ALA A 440 -14.13 -16.58 8.39
N THR A 441 -14.43 -15.52 7.65
CA THR A 441 -14.76 -14.18 8.19
C THR A 441 -16.15 -14.08 8.83
N GLY A 442 -17.06 -15.03 8.54
CA GLY A 442 -18.44 -15.02 9.04
C GLY A 442 -19.36 -14.06 8.27
N LEU A 443 -20.64 -14.45 8.08
CA LEU A 443 -21.55 -13.74 7.18
C LEU A 443 -21.88 -12.30 7.62
N LYS A 444 -22.10 -12.10 8.93
CA LYS A 444 -22.47 -10.78 9.49
C LYS A 444 -21.41 -9.69 9.23
N PRO A 445 -20.13 -9.87 9.61
CA PRO A 445 -19.10 -8.86 9.33
C PRO A 445 -18.83 -8.71 7.83
N PHE A 446 -18.93 -9.79 7.04
CA PHE A 446 -18.82 -9.71 5.59
C PHE A 446 -19.90 -8.78 4.98
N LEU A 447 -21.17 -8.98 5.33
CA LEU A 447 -22.28 -8.14 4.83
C LEU A 447 -22.15 -6.69 5.30
N ALA A 448 -21.76 -6.46 6.55
CA ALA A 448 -21.55 -5.10 7.07
C ALA A 448 -20.44 -4.36 6.32
N PHE A 449 -19.31 -5.03 6.07
CA PHE A 449 -18.21 -4.44 5.30
C PHE A 449 -18.63 -4.19 3.85
N THR A 450 -19.32 -5.17 3.23
CA THR A 450 -19.82 -5.08 1.85
C THR A 450 -20.79 -3.92 1.64
N ALA A 451 -21.69 -3.67 2.60
CA ALA A 451 -22.57 -2.49 2.55
C ALA A 451 -21.76 -1.19 2.49
N GLY A 452 -20.69 -1.11 3.29
CA GLY A 452 -19.71 -0.03 3.20
C GLY A 452 -19.04 0.05 1.84
N VAL A 453 -18.62 -1.08 1.26
CA VAL A 453 -17.99 -1.12 -0.06
C VAL A 453 -18.89 -0.53 -1.13
N VAL A 454 -20.15 -0.96 -1.20
CA VAL A 454 -21.12 -0.46 -2.18
C VAL A 454 -21.28 1.05 -2.05
N VAL A 455 -21.46 1.56 -0.84
CA VAL A 455 -21.61 3.00 -0.60
C VAL A 455 -20.32 3.75 -0.93
N ASN A 456 -19.17 3.25 -0.49
CA ASN A 456 -17.85 3.84 -0.71
C ASN A 456 -17.53 3.99 -2.20
N VAL A 457 -17.79 2.94 -2.98
CA VAL A 457 -17.60 2.95 -4.44
C VAL A 457 -18.56 3.94 -5.11
N ALA A 458 -19.83 3.93 -4.73
CA ALA A 458 -20.84 4.81 -5.31
C ALA A 458 -20.60 6.30 -5.00
N ILE A 459 -20.34 6.64 -3.73
CA ILE A 459 -20.05 8.02 -3.33
C ILE A 459 -18.69 8.48 -3.88
N GLY A 460 -17.69 7.60 -3.85
CA GLY A 460 -16.38 7.86 -4.45
C GLY A 460 -16.50 8.19 -5.93
N TYR A 461 -17.35 7.46 -6.66
CA TYR A 461 -17.64 7.72 -8.06
C TYR A 461 -18.32 9.08 -8.25
N ALA A 462 -19.41 9.32 -7.52
CA ALA A 462 -20.16 10.57 -7.63
C ALA A 462 -19.28 11.80 -7.34
N LEU A 463 -18.45 11.73 -6.30
CA LEU A 463 -17.55 12.82 -5.96
C LEU A 463 -16.44 13.00 -7.01
N SER A 464 -15.77 11.93 -7.43
CA SER A 464 -14.68 12.04 -8.42
C SER A 464 -15.18 12.44 -9.82
N ALA A 465 -16.26 11.83 -10.29
CA ALA A 465 -16.72 11.91 -11.68
C ALA A 465 -17.76 13.00 -11.93
N HIS A 466 -18.41 13.54 -10.89
CA HIS A 466 -19.44 14.58 -11.06
C HIS A 466 -19.17 15.84 -10.24
N VAL A 467 -18.79 15.73 -8.96
CA VAL A 467 -18.60 16.92 -8.11
C VAL A 467 -17.24 17.58 -8.33
N PHE A 468 -16.17 16.79 -8.32
CA PHE A 468 -14.79 17.25 -8.44
C PHE A 468 -14.17 16.91 -9.81
N ALA A 469 -14.97 16.53 -10.80
CA ALA A 469 -14.44 16.11 -12.10
C ALA A 469 -13.64 17.21 -12.80
N SER A 470 -14.13 18.45 -12.79
CA SER A 470 -13.41 19.61 -13.36
C SER A 470 -12.05 19.79 -12.69
N TYR A 471 -12.03 19.66 -11.37
CA TYR A 471 -10.83 19.74 -10.54
C TYR A 471 -9.83 18.62 -10.90
N TRP A 472 -10.26 17.36 -10.89
CA TRP A 472 -9.41 16.24 -11.24
C TRP A 472 -8.93 16.31 -12.69
N ASN A 473 -9.76 16.78 -13.63
CA ASN A 473 -9.35 16.95 -15.03
C ASN A 473 -8.31 18.05 -15.23
N SER A 474 -8.24 19.04 -14.34
CA SER A 474 -7.19 20.07 -14.37
C SER A 474 -5.83 19.59 -13.84
N LEU A 475 -5.76 18.43 -13.18
CA LEU A 475 -4.47 17.81 -12.84
C LEU A 475 -3.70 17.43 -14.11
N GLY A 476 -2.46 17.91 -14.20
CA GLY A 476 -1.58 17.65 -15.34
C GLY A 476 -1.77 18.62 -16.51
N GLN A 477 -2.76 19.51 -16.46
CA GLN A 477 -2.83 20.68 -17.34
C GLN A 477 -1.97 21.77 -16.69
N GLY A 478 -0.67 21.78 -16.97
CA GLY A 478 0.25 22.75 -16.40
C GLY A 478 -0.25 24.18 -16.64
N SER A 479 -0.44 24.93 -15.56
CA SER A 479 -0.39 26.39 -15.56
C SER A 479 1.06 26.84 -15.45
#